data_AF-A0A255H8Q5-F1
#
_entry.id   AF-A0A255H8Q5-F1
#
_cell.length_a   1.000
_cell.length_b   1.000
_cell.length_c   1.000
_cell.angle_alpha   90.00
_cell.angle_beta   90.00
_cell.angle_gamma   90.00
#
_symmetry.space_group_name_H-M   'P 1'
#
loop_
_entity.id
_entity.type
_entity.pdbx_description
1 polymer ?
#
loop_
_entity_poly.entity_id
_entity_poly.type
_entity_poly.pdbx_seq_one_letter_code
_entity_poly.pdbx_strand_id
1 'polypeptide(L)'
;MAGALGALEALQGVLHLLDRVRSDRSGLGPEERLEIVEAARLASRRLKALTAVVVAEADAAESSMVARGTPMTSWLALDAATDAKQAAGMVWTGKELGELPVVREAALQGGCRRGRAG
;
A
#
# COMPACT_ATOMS: atom_id res chain seq x y z
N MET A 1 -3.01 11.59 18.35
CA MET A 1 -4.35 11.16 17.85
C MET A 1 -4.72 11.73 16.48
N ALA A 2 -4.21 12.89 16.04
CA ALA A 2 -4.57 13.48 14.73
C ALA A 2 -4.06 12.71 13.48
N GLY A 3 -2.91 12.01 13.59
CA GLY A 3 -2.30 11.33 12.43
C GLY A 3 -3.05 10.08 11.93
N ALA A 4 -3.62 9.28 12.84
CA ALA A 4 -4.33 8.05 12.48
C ALA A 4 -5.66 8.34 11.76
N LEU A 5 -6.39 9.37 12.21
CA LEU A 5 -7.62 9.84 11.55
C LEU A 5 -7.32 10.36 10.13
N GLY A 6 -6.25 11.14 9.96
CA GLY A 6 -5.84 11.63 8.64
C GLY A 6 -5.40 10.51 7.68
N ALA A 7 -4.69 9.49 8.17
CA ALA A 7 -4.29 8.34 7.34
C ALA A 7 -5.49 7.49 6.89
N LEU A 8 -6.44 7.25 7.78
CA LEU A 8 -7.66 6.51 7.46
C LEU A 8 -8.54 7.26 6.45
N GLU A 9 -8.74 8.57 6.66
CA GLU A 9 -9.49 9.42 5.75
C GLU A 9 -8.86 9.47 4.34
N ALA A 10 -7.53 9.57 4.26
CA ALA A 10 -6.82 9.53 3.00
C ALA A 10 -7.03 8.18 2.25
N LEU A 11 -6.94 7.05 2.96
CA LEU A 11 -7.20 5.72 2.38
C LEU A 11 -8.65 5.55 1.92
N GLN A 12 -9.62 6.06 2.68
CA GLN A 12 -11.02 6.07 2.27
C GLN A 12 -11.23 6.90 0.99
N GLY A 13 -10.57 8.05 0.88
CA GLY A 13 -10.57 8.86 -0.34
C GLY A 13 -10.02 8.11 -1.56
N VAL A 14 -8.94 7.33 -1.38
CA VAL A 14 -8.39 6.48 -2.46
C VAL A 14 -9.39 5.41 -2.89
N LEU A 15 -10.02 4.71 -1.94
CA LEU A 15 -11.02 3.68 -2.25
C LEU A 15 -12.20 4.26 -3.02
N HIS A 16 -12.71 5.41 -2.59
CA HIS A 16 -13.78 6.12 -3.30
C HIS A 16 -13.40 6.49 -4.73
N LEU A 17 -12.14 6.90 -4.97
CA LEU A 17 -11.65 7.18 -6.32
C LEU A 17 -11.54 5.91 -7.17
N LEU A 18 -11.13 4.79 -6.59
CA LEU A 18 -11.06 3.49 -7.28
C LEU A 18 -12.44 3.00 -7.71
N ASP A 19 -13.47 3.19 -6.88
CA ASP A 19 -14.86 2.84 -7.23
C ASP A 19 -15.39 3.62 -8.44
N ARG A 20 -14.82 4.81 -8.70
CA ARG A 20 -15.19 5.64 -9.85
C ARG A 20 -14.47 5.27 -11.14
N VAL A 21 -13.46 4.39 -11.09
CA VAL A 21 -12.73 3.95 -12.29
C VAL A 21 -13.68 3.11 -13.15
N ARG A 22 -14.11 3.68 -14.28
CA ARG A 22 -15.01 3.00 -15.21
C ARG A 22 -14.38 1.72 -15.77
N SER A 23 -15.19 0.68 -15.88
CA SER A 23 -14.83 -0.60 -16.48
C SER A 23 -14.76 -0.53 -18.00
N ASP A 24 -15.55 0.34 -18.63
CA ASP A 24 -15.51 0.56 -20.07
C ASP A 24 -14.35 1.47 -20.48
N ARG A 25 -13.50 0.92 -21.36
CA ARG A 25 -12.33 1.57 -21.97
C ARG A 25 -12.40 1.51 -23.50
N SER A 26 -13.53 1.15 -24.08
CA SER A 26 -13.69 0.87 -25.52
C SER A 26 -13.35 2.08 -26.39
N GLY A 27 -13.64 3.30 -25.92
CA GLY A 27 -13.37 4.55 -26.64
C GLY A 27 -11.92 5.08 -26.57
N LEU A 28 -11.01 4.41 -25.85
CA LEU A 28 -9.64 4.89 -25.67
C LEU A 28 -8.70 4.44 -26.79
N GLY A 29 -7.85 5.36 -27.23
CA GLY A 29 -6.74 5.10 -28.14
C GLY A 29 -5.60 4.30 -27.49
N PRO A 30 -4.64 3.77 -28.28
CA PRO A 30 -3.53 2.97 -27.75
C PRO A 30 -2.66 3.71 -26.72
N GLU A 31 -2.35 4.98 -26.93
CA GLU A 31 -1.51 5.78 -26.02
C GLU A 31 -2.20 6.01 -24.67
N GLU A 32 -3.48 6.43 -24.67
CA GLU A 32 -4.28 6.62 -23.47
C GLU A 32 -4.39 5.33 -22.63
N ARG A 33 -4.46 4.17 -23.30
CA ARG A 33 -4.44 2.87 -22.62
C ARG A 33 -3.12 2.62 -21.91
N LEU A 34 -1.99 2.95 -22.53
CA LEU A 34 -0.68 2.77 -21.92
C LEU A 34 -0.47 3.73 -20.74
N GLU A 35 -0.92 4.99 -20.86
CA GLU A 35 -0.87 5.95 -19.76
C GLU A 35 -1.65 5.45 -18.53
N ILE A 36 -2.85 4.89 -18.75
CA ILE A 36 -3.64 4.27 -17.67
C ILE A 36 -2.89 3.08 -17.05
N VAL A 37 -2.25 2.24 -17.86
CA VAL A 37 -1.46 1.11 -17.34
C VAL A 37 -0.30 1.61 -16.47
N GLU A 38 0.42 2.64 -16.92
CA GLU A 38 1.53 3.21 -16.14
C GLU A 38 1.05 3.82 -14.82
N ALA A 39 -0.04 4.58 -14.85
CA ALA A 39 -0.65 5.16 -13.65
C ALA A 39 -1.13 4.08 -12.68
N ALA A 40 -1.82 3.05 -13.17
CA ALA A 40 -2.28 1.92 -12.36
C ALA A 40 -1.11 1.15 -11.73
N ARG A 41 -0.02 0.93 -12.47
CA ARG A 41 1.19 0.27 -11.95
C ARG A 41 1.88 1.11 -10.88
N LEU A 42 1.91 2.44 -11.03
CA LEU A 42 2.46 3.33 -10.01
C LEU A 42 1.61 3.31 -8.73
N ALA A 43 0.29 3.46 -8.87
CA ALA A 43 -0.65 3.41 -7.75
C ALA A 43 -0.56 2.08 -6.99
N SER A 44 -0.56 0.94 -7.71
CA SER A 44 -0.41 -0.38 -7.12
C SER A 44 0.87 -0.53 -6.31
N ARG A 45 2.01 -0.04 -6.82
CA ARG A 45 3.29 -0.10 -6.09
C ARG A 45 3.27 0.73 -4.81
N ARG A 46 2.74 1.95 -4.86
CA ARG A 46 2.63 2.83 -3.69
C ARG A 46 1.71 2.25 -2.62
N LEU A 47 0.54 1.75 -3.02
CA LEU A 47 -0.42 1.15 -2.09
C LEU A 47 0.15 -0.11 -1.44
N LYS A 48 0.83 -0.99 -2.20
CA LYS A 48 1.50 -2.17 -1.64
C LYS A 48 2.57 -1.80 -0.61
N ALA A 49 3.38 -0.79 -0.91
CA ALA A 49 4.40 -0.32 0.03
C ALA A 49 3.77 0.27 1.30
N LEU A 50 2.72 1.09 1.16
CA LEU A 50 1.97 1.63 2.29
C LEU A 50 1.38 0.51 3.16
N THR A 51 0.75 -0.50 2.55
CA THR A 51 0.20 -1.67 3.27
C THR A 51 1.28 -2.37 4.08
N ALA A 52 2.46 -2.63 3.51
CA ALA A 52 3.55 -3.27 4.24
C ALA A 52 4.02 -2.42 5.44
N VAL A 53 4.13 -1.10 5.29
CA VAL A 53 4.53 -0.19 6.37
C VAL A 53 3.50 -0.19 7.49
N VAL A 54 2.21 0.01 7.19
CA VAL A 54 1.19 0.09 8.25
C VAL A 54 0.98 -1.26 8.95
N VAL A 55 1.17 -2.38 8.25
CA VAL A 55 1.19 -3.72 8.85
C VAL A 55 2.36 -3.84 9.81
N ALA A 56 3.58 -3.49 9.41
CA ALA A 56 4.75 -3.60 10.29
C ALA A 56 4.65 -2.67 11.50
N GLU A 57 4.14 -1.43 11.33
CA GLU A 57 3.90 -0.51 12.45
C GLU A 57 2.88 -1.09 13.44
N ALA A 58 1.80 -1.70 12.94
CA ALA A 58 0.78 -2.30 13.78
C ALA A 58 1.25 -3.61 14.46
N ASP A 59 2.08 -4.41 13.78
CA ASP A 59 2.69 -5.64 14.33
C ASP A 59 3.68 -5.30 15.45
N ALA A 60 4.55 -4.31 15.23
CA ALA A 60 5.51 -3.84 16.22
C ALA A 60 4.82 -3.27 17.48
N ALA A 61 3.62 -2.72 17.33
CA ALA A 61 2.79 -2.26 18.43
C ALA A 61 1.88 -3.36 19.03
N GLU A 62 2.03 -4.62 18.59
CA GLU A 62 1.20 -5.78 18.97
C GLU A 62 -0.30 -5.52 18.83
N SER A 63 -0.69 -4.64 17.91
CA SER A 63 -2.04 -4.06 17.86
C SER A 63 -3.12 -5.11 17.60
N SER A 64 -2.85 -6.11 16.76
CA SER A 64 -3.79 -7.21 16.53
C SER A 64 -3.92 -8.13 17.74
N MET A 65 -2.85 -8.34 18.49
CA MET A 65 -2.88 -9.15 19.71
C MET A 65 -3.71 -8.43 20.78
N VAL A 66 -3.45 -7.16 21.01
CA VAL A 66 -4.17 -6.35 22.01
C VAL A 66 -5.65 -6.20 21.65
N ALA A 67 -5.96 -5.88 20.40
CA ALA A 67 -7.34 -5.58 19.99
C ALA A 67 -8.18 -6.82 19.66
N ARG A 68 -7.56 -7.91 19.18
CA ARG A 68 -8.26 -9.08 18.62
C ARG A 68 -7.79 -10.42 19.19
N GLY A 69 -6.84 -10.44 20.13
CA GLY A 69 -6.31 -11.67 20.73
C GLY A 69 -5.62 -12.60 19.72
N THR A 70 -5.21 -12.08 18.56
CA THR A 70 -4.71 -12.88 17.45
C THR A 70 -3.39 -12.28 16.91
N PRO A 71 -2.32 -13.07 16.73
CA PRO A 71 -1.09 -12.59 16.09
C PRO A 71 -1.34 -11.98 14.71
N MET A 72 -0.59 -10.95 14.32
CA MET A 72 -0.87 -10.18 13.10
C MET A 72 -0.87 -11.04 11.84
N THR A 73 0.05 -12.00 11.76
CA THR A 73 0.13 -12.96 10.65
C THR A 73 -1.12 -13.80 10.50
N SER A 74 -1.68 -14.28 11.63
CA SER A 74 -2.93 -15.04 11.64
C SER A 74 -4.13 -14.14 11.36
N TRP A 75 -4.11 -12.90 11.85
CA TRP A 75 -5.17 -11.93 11.59
C TRP A 75 -5.26 -11.53 10.12
N LEU A 76 -4.12 -11.30 9.45
CA LEU A 76 -4.06 -11.01 8.01
C LEU A 76 -4.48 -12.22 7.15
N ALA A 77 -4.18 -13.44 7.58
CA ALA A 77 -4.54 -14.66 6.85
C ALA A 77 -6.04 -14.99 6.91
N LEU A 78 -6.80 -14.37 7.82
CA LEU A 78 -8.26 -14.51 7.88
C LEU A 78 -8.97 -13.73 6.76
N ASP A 79 -8.30 -12.74 6.16
CA ASP A 79 -8.84 -11.99 5.03
C ASP A 79 -8.45 -12.71 3.73
N ALA A 80 -9.44 -13.25 3.02
CA ALA A 80 -9.29 -14.24 1.94
C ALA A 80 -8.53 -13.75 0.68
N ALA A 81 -8.00 -12.53 0.70
CA ALA A 81 -7.22 -11.91 -0.36
C ALA A 81 -5.69 -11.97 -0.14
N THR A 82 -5.19 -12.52 0.98
CA THR A 82 -3.75 -12.56 1.31
C THR A 82 -3.27 -13.98 1.60
N ASP A 83 -2.41 -14.52 0.74
CA ASP A 83 -1.68 -15.78 1.00
C ASP A 83 -0.66 -15.59 2.15
N ALA A 84 -0.47 -16.59 3.00
CA ALA A 84 0.51 -16.61 4.09
C ALA A 84 1.94 -16.17 3.68
N LYS A 85 2.36 -16.44 2.44
CA LYS A 85 3.63 -15.99 1.85
C LYS A 85 3.63 -14.48 1.54
N GLN A 86 2.50 -13.93 1.10
CA GLN A 86 2.34 -12.49 0.93
C GLN A 86 2.30 -11.77 2.28
N ALA A 87 1.62 -12.36 3.28
CA ALA A 87 1.59 -11.81 4.63
C ALA A 87 3.00 -11.80 5.27
N ALA A 88 3.75 -12.90 5.17
CA ALA A 88 5.13 -12.97 5.64
C ALA A 88 6.06 -11.99 4.89
N GLY A 89 5.86 -11.83 3.58
CA GLY A 89 6.57 -10.84 2.77
C GLY A 89 6.27 -9.40 3.19
N MET A 90 5.01 -9.07 3.50
CA MET A 90 4.62 -7.74 3.97
C MET A 90 5.26 -7.40 5.32
N VAL A 91 5.31 -8.35 6.25
CA VAL A 91 5.95 -8.17 7.57
C VAL A 91 7.47 -8.03 7.42
N TRP A 92 8.12 -8.85 6.59
CA TRP A 92 9.57 -8.78 6.35
C TRP A 92 9.99 -7.50 5.62
N THR A 93 9.29 -7.15 4.54
CA THR A 93 9.56 -5.91 3.80
C THR A 93 9.28 -4.69 4.67
N GLY A 94 8.26 -4.72 5.53
CA GLY A 94 8.01 -3.63 6.47
C GLY A 94 9.12 -3.46 7.53
N LYS A 95 9.70 -4.57 8.02
CA LYS A 95 10.87 -4.52 8.92
C LYS A 95 12.11 -3.93 8.23
N GLU A 96 12.43 -4.35 7.01
CA GLU A 96 13.55 -3.77 6.24
C GLU A 96 13.35 -2.28 5.91
N LEU A 97 12.11 -1.87 5.63
CA LEU A 97 11.77 -0.46 5.35
C LEU A 97 11.76 0.41 6.62
N GLY A 98 11.44 -0.17 7.77
CA GLY A 98 11.49 0.50 9.07
C GLY A 98 12.92 0.86 9.51
N GLU A 99 13.92 0.11 9.06
CA GLU A 99 15.34 0.41 9.30
C GLU A 99 15.91 1.50 8.38
N LEU A 100 15.14 1.95 7.37
CA LEU A 100 15.57 2.95 6.39
C LEU A 100 14.56 4.12 6.30
N PRO A 101 14.69 5.15 7.16
CA PRO A 101 13.77 6.30 7.23
C PRO A 101 13.53 7.01 5.88
N VAL A 102 14.55 7.02 5.01
CA VAL A 102 14.50 7.59 3.65
C VAL A 102 13.55 6.83 2.71
N VAL A 103 13.41 5.51 2.85
CA VAL A 103 12.55 4.70 1.96
C VAL A 103 11.09 4.79 2.39
N ARG A 104 10.83 4.91 3.71
CA ARG A 104 9.52 5.23 4.27
C ARG A 104 8.99 6.57 3.75
N GLU A 105 9.80 7.62 3.83
CA GLU A 105 9.44 8.94 3.28
C GLU A 105 9.37 8.93 1.75
N ALA A 106 10.25 8.25 1.03
CA ALA A 106 10.18 8.17 -0.44
C ALA A 106 8.94 7.39 -0.95
N ALA A 107 8.50 6.36 -0.21
CA ALA A 107 7.27 5.62 -0.50
C ALA A 107 6.01 6.44 -0.21
N LEU A 108 6.02 7.25 0.85
CA LEU A 108 4.89 8.08 1.28
C LEU A 108 4.79 9.42 0.54
N GLN A 109 5.92 10.07 0.22
CA GLN A 109 5.99 11.35 -0.49
C GLN A 109 6.13 11.21 -2.02
N GLY A 110 6.17 9.97 -2.53
CA GLY A 110 6.10 9.72 -3.97
C GLY A 110 7.37 10.07 -4.77
N GLY A 111 8.55 10.08 -4.15
CA GLY A 111 9.79 10.56 -4.75
C GLY A 111 10.90 9.52 -4.85
N CYS A 112 10.93 8.78 -5.96
CA CYS A 112 12.18 8.34 -6.59
C CYS A 112 11.98 8.45 -8.11
N ARG A 113 11.95 9.69 -8.61
CA ARG A 113 12.37 9.93 -9.99
C ARG A 113 13.86 9.55 -10.03
N ARG A 114 14.18 8.37 -10.57
CA ARG A 114 15.51 8.18 -11.14
C ARG A 114 15.60 9.17 -12.29
N GLY A 115 16.46 10.17 -12.12
CA GLY A 115 16.86 11.06 -13.20
C GLY A 115 17.33 10.20 -14.37
N ARG A 116 16.73 10.44 -15.52
CA ARG A 116 17.27 9.99 -16.80
C ARG A 116 18.55 10.81 -16.98
N ALA A 117 19.71 10.19 -16.82
CA ALA A 117 20.95 10.73 -17.36
C ALA A 117 20.85 10.62 -18.90
N GLY A 118 21.15 11.72 -19.58
CA GLY A 118 21.27 11.77 -21.04
C GLY A 118 22.43 10.95 -21.56
#